data_AF-A0A964NQL1-F1
#
_entry.id   AF-A0A964NQL1-F1
#
_cell.length_a   1.000
_cell.length_b   1.000
_cell.length_c   1.000
_cell.angle_alpha   90.00
_cell.angle_beta   90.00
_cell.angle_gamma   90.00
#
_symmetry.space_group_name_H-M   'P 1'
#
loop_
_entity.id
_entity.type
_entity.pdbx_description
1 polymer ?
#
loop_
_entity_poly.entity_id
_entity_poly.type
_entity_poly.pdbx_seq_one_letter_code
_entity_poly.pdbx_strand_id
1 'polypeptide(L)'
;MTNKQNPLNLNALQLRTLTVLQALARVPEAAQEGPEAGEVTIIAFPQRHADHFHLGDAVVMGKDCTGLFNETVWNALTRKGVARANWPNTIALTPVGLAYDTGLADEILHRSGH
;
A
#
# COMPACT_ATOMS: atom_id res chain seq x y z
N MET A 1 16.70 -16.49 13.85
CA MET A 1 15.71 -15.62 14.52
C MET A 1 14.44 -15.67 13.69
N THR A 2 13.36 -16.23 14.22
CA THR A 2 12.07 -16.26 13.53
C THR A 2 11.50 -14.85 13.50
N ASN A 3 11.79 -14.13 12.43
CA ASN A 3 11.23 -12.81 12.18
C ASN A 3 9.72 -13.03 11.98
N LYS A 4 8.91 -12.64 12.97
CA LYS A 4 7.46 -12.69 12.82
C LYS A 4 7.15 -11.67 11.73
N GLN A 5 6.93 -12.11 10.48
CA GLN A 5 6.72 -11.24 9.31
C GLN A 5 5.58 -10.21 9.51
N ASN A 6 4.76 -10.37 10.54
CA ASN A 6 3.66 -9.47 10.84
C ASN A 6 3.60 -9.11 12.35
N PRO A 7 4.56 -8.30 12.87
CA PRO A 7 4.59 -7.95 14.29
C PRO A 7 3.38 -7.09 14.72
N LEU A 8 2.76 -6.34 13.78
CA LEU A 8 1.60 -5.50 14.06
C LEU A 8 0.26 -6.26 14.04
N ASN A 9 0.29 -7.57 13.78
CA ASN A 9 -0.89 -8.44 13.63
C ASN A 9 -1.93 -7.84 12.65
N LEU A 10 -1.47 -7.35 11.50
CA LEU A 10 -2.32 -6.92 10.40
C LEU A 10 -3.09 -8.11 9.83
N ASN A 11 -4.36 -7.94 9.48
CA ASN A 11 -5.10 -9.00 8.79
C ASN A 11 -4.70 -9.07 7.30
N ALA A 12 -5.13 -10.12 6.60
CA ALA A 12 -4.77 -10.36 5.20
C ALA A 12 -5.19 -9.21 4.24
N LEU A 13 -6.28 -8.51 4.53
CA LEU A 13 -6.71 -7.38 3.71
C LEU A 13 -5.82 -6.15 3.95
N GLN A 14 -5.46 -5.88 5.21
CA GLN A 14 -4.55 -4.81 5.60
C GLN A 14 -3.15 -5.02 5.03
N LEU A 15 -2.62 -6.24 5.09
CA LEU A 15 -1.30 -6.58 4.51
C LEU A 15 -1.27 -6.34 3.00
N ARG A 16 -2.28 -6.83 2.27
CA ARG A 16 -2.40 -6.58 0.82
C ARG A 16 -2.50 -5.10 0.51
N THR A 17 -3.33 -4.38 1.26
CA THR A 17 -3.50 -2.93 1.07
C THR A 17 -2.20 -2.18 1.32
N LEU A 18 -1.47 -2.49 2.39
CA LEU A 18 -0.17 -1.88 2.65
C LEU A 18 0.84 -2.20 1.54
N THR A 19 0.87 -3.43 1.04
CA THR A 19 1.73 -3.84 -0.08
C THR A 19 1.43 -3.03 -1.35
N VAL A 20 0.15 -2.85 -1.67
CA VAL A 20 -0.29 -2.06 -2.83
C VAL A 20 0.04 -0.58 -2.66
N LEU A 21 -0.15 -0.02 -1.46
CA LEU A 21 0.22 1.37 -1.17
C LEU A 21 1.74 1.59 -1.26
N GLN A 22 2.56 0.63 -0.82
CA GLN A 22 4.01 0.68 -0.95
C GLN A 22 4.46 0.63 -2.42
N ALA A 23 3.74 -0.11 -3.27
CA ALA A 23 3.97 -0.10 -4.70
C ALA A 23 3.58 1.24 -5.33
N LEU A 24 2.40 1.80 -4.98
CA LEU A 24 1.97 3.14 -5.42
C LEU A 24 2.95 4.24 -4.99
N ALA A 25 3.56 4.11 -3.80
CA ALA A 25 4.56 5.06 -3.31
C ALA A 25 5.81 5.17 -4.19
N ARG A 26 6.04 4.19 -5.07
CA ARG A 26 7.16 4.17 -6.03
C ARG A 26 6.76 4.68 -7.42
N VAL A 27 5.48 4.97 -7.64
CA VAL A 27 4.96 5.47 -8.91
C VAL A 27 4.97 7.01 -8.88
N PRO A 28 5.82 7.68 -9.67
CA PRO A 28 5.96 9.14 -9.60
C PRO A 28 4.67 9.93 -9.85
N GLU A 29 3.76 9.37 -10.66
CA GLU A 29 2.47 9.99 -10.99
C GLU A 29 1.40 9.79 -9.90
N ALA A 30 1.60 8.83 -8.99
CA ALA A 30 0.62 8.48 -7.96
C ALA A 30 1.04 8.92 -6.54
N ALA A 31 2.29 9.34 -6.37
CA ALA A 31 2.88 9.63 -5.07
C ALA A 31 3.76 10.87 -5.08
N GLN A 32 3.81 11.56 -3.94
CA GLN A 32 4.66 12.71 -3.69
C GLN A 32 5.25 12.65 -2.27
N GLU A 33 6.21 13.51 -1.98
CA GLU A 33 6.72 13.66 -0.61
C GLU A 33 5.60 13.95 0.39
N GLY A 34 5.67 13.30 1.55
CA GLY A 34 4.70 13.49 2.63
C GLY A 34 4.97 14.73 3.47
N PRO A 35 4.02 15.07 4.36
CA PRO A 35 4.12 16.25 5.22
C PRO A 35 5.25 16.13 6.27
N GLU A 36 5.59 14.91 6.68
CA GLU A 36 6.73 14.66 7.58
C GLU A 36 7.91 14.04 6.82
N ALA A 37 9.11 14.22 7.37
CA ALA A 37 10.34 13.72 6.76
C ALA A 37 10.31 12.19 6.59
N GLY A 38 10.55 11.73 5.36
CA GLY A 38 10.57 10.30 5.02
C GLY A 38 9.17 9.69 4.80
N GLU A 39 8.10 10.48 4.89
CA GLU A 39 6.78 10.03 4.47
C GLU A 39 6.59 10.15 2.96
N VAL A 40 5.69 9.33 2.43
CA VAL A 40 5.26 9.41 1.03
C VAL A 40 3.73 9.43 1.00
N THR A 41 3.15 10.44 0.36
CA THR A 41 1.69 10.58 0.22
C THR A 41 1.23 10.03 -1.12
N ILE A 42 0.28 9.09 -1.07
CA ILE A 42 -0.44 8.62 -2.25
C ILE A 42 -1.56 9.61 -2.56
N ILE A 43 -1.51 10.17 -3.78
CA ILE A 43 -2.40 11.23 -4.26
C ILE A 43 -3.26 10.82 -5.45
N ALA A 44 -2.93 9.71 -6.12
CA ALA A 44 -3.74 9.14 -7.17
C ALA A 44 -3.93 7.64 -6.94
N PHE A 45 -5.18 7.19 -7.03
CA PHE A 45 -5.55 5.78 -6.92
C PHE A 45 -5.99 5.26 -8.29
N PRO A 46 -5.66 4.00 -8.63
CA PRO A 46 -6.10 3.43 -9.89
C PRO A 46 -7.63 3.40 -9.96
N GLN A 47 -8.19 3.79 -11.10
CA GLN A 47 -9.64 3.78 -11.30
C GLN A 47 -10.17 2.36 -11.48
N ARG A 48 -11.34 2.03 -10.90
CA ARG A 48 -11.98 0.72 -11.00
C ARG A 48 -12.52 0.43 -12.41
N HIS A 49 -11.65 0.06 -13.34
CA HIS A 49 -12.08 -0.28 -14.70
C HIS A 49 -11.52 -1.62 -15.22
N ALA A 50 -10.68 -2.32 -14.47
CA ALA A 50 -10.04 -3.57 -14.93
C ALA A 50 -9.98 -4.65 -13.84
N ASP A 51 -9.73 -5.89 -14.26
CA ASP A 51 -9.43 -7.04 -13.41
C ASP A 51 -8.00 -6.99 -12.83
N HIS A 52 -7.17 -6.05 -13.33
CA HIS A 52 -5.83 -5.75 -12.85
C HIS A 52 -5.51 -4.25 -12.91
N PHE A 53 -4.47 -3.81 -12.21
CA PHE A 53 -4.01 -2.43 -12.15
C PHE A 53 -2.52 -2.34 -12.38
N HIS A 54 -2.09 -1.35 -13.17
CA HIS A 54 -0.68 -1.01 -13.33
C HIS A 54 -0.22 -0.09 -12.19
N LEU A 55 0.87 -0.48 -11.52
CA LEU A 55 1.55 0.27 -10.47
C LEU A 55 2.99 0.50 -10.90
N GLY A 56 3.19 1.35 -11.91
CA GLY A 56 4.50 1.56 -12.53
C GLY A 56 4.94 0.31 -13.31
N ASP A 57 5.98 -0.37 -12.82
CA ASP A 57 6.56 -1.57 -13.42
C ASP A 57 5.84 -2.88 -13.04
N ALA A 58 4.89 -2.81 -12.11
CA ALA A 58 4.14 -3.96 -11.61
C ALA A 58 2.67 -3.95 -12.05
N VAL A 59 2.08 -5.14 -12.12
CA VAL A 59 0.65 -5.38 -12.30
C VAL A 59 0.12 -6.09 -11.06
N VAL A 60 -1.01 -5.64 -10.52
CA VAL A 60 -1.71 -6.28 -9.39
C VAL A 60 -3.15 -6.59 -9.75
N MET A 61 -3.68 -7.71 -9.26
CA MET A 61 -5.07 -8.09 -9.50
C MET A 61 -6.05 -7.21 -8.71
N GLY A 62 -7.19 -6.88 -9.30
CA GLY A 62 -8.19 -6.00 -8.69
C GLY A 62 -8.75 -6.52 -7.37
N LYS A 63 -8.81 -7.85 -7.20
CA LYS A 63 -9.21 -8.51 -5.95
C LYS A 63 -8.32 -8.13 -4.75
N ASP A 64 -7.04 -7.85 -4.99
CA ASP A 64 -6.07 -7.53 -3.95
C ASP A 64 -6.04 -6.02 -3.63
N CYS A 65 -6.64 -5.20 -4.49
CA CYS A 65 -6.77 -3.74 -4.31
C CYS A 65 -8.07 -3.30 -3.60
N THR A 66 -8.91 -4.24 -3.18
CA THR A 66 -10.22 -3.94 -2.57
C THR A 66 -10.12 -3.07 -1.31
N GLY A 67 -9.02 -3.17 -0.57
CA GLY A 67 -8.79 -2.34 0.62
C GLY A 67 -8.37 -0.89 0.35
N LEU A 68 -7.97 -0.55 -0.89
CA LEU A 68 -7.72 0.85 -1.27
C LEU A 68 -8.97 1.71 -1.14
N PHE A 69 -10.15 1.10 -1.28
CA PHE A 69 -11.44 1.78 -1.20
C PHE A 69 -12.23 1.42 0.06
N ASN A 70 -11.54 1.08 1.14
CA ASN A 70 -12.17 0.71 2.40
C ASN A 70 -11.62 1.57 3.55
N GLU A 71 -12.45 2.50 4.04
CA GLU A 71 -12.12 3.39 5.16
C GLU A 71 -11.66 2.63 6.42
N THR A 72 -12.27 1.47 6.71
CA THR A 72 -11.93 0.68 7.90
C THR A 72 -10.49 0.15 7.82
N VAL A 73 -10.02 -0.17 6.61
CA VAL A 73 -8.62 -0.60 6.40
C VAL A 73 -7.67 0.57 6.61
N TRP A 74 -7.97 1.75 6.05
CA TRP A 74 -7.16 2.95 6.22
C TRP A 74 -7.06 3.37 7.70
N ASN A 75 -8.17 3.34 8.41
CA ASN A 75 -8.22 3.59 9.85
C ASN A 75 -7.41 2.56 10.64
N ALA A 76 -7.43 1.29 10.23
CA ALA A 76 -6.61 0.27 10.88
C ALA A 76 -5.11 0.50 10.65
N LEU A 77 -4.68 0.81 9.42
CA LEU A 77 -3.28 1.15 9.12
C LEU A 77 -2.82 2.38 9.92
N THR A 78 -3.69 3.37 10.06
CA THR A 78 -3.43 4.58 10.86
C THR A 78 -3.26 4.26 12.34
N ARG A 79 -4.17 3.47 12.93
CA ARG A 79 -4.04 3.01 14.33
C ARG A 79 -2.78 2.18 14.59
N LYS A 80 -2.22 1.55 13.56
CA LYS A 80 -1.00 0.74 13.63
C LYS A 80 0.27 1.57 13.38
N GLY A 81 0.14 2.87 13.09
CA GLY A 81 1.27 3.79 12.92
C GLY A 81 2.02 3.64 11.59
N VAL A 82 1.48 2.86 10.64
CA VAL A 82 2.11 2.64 9.32
C VAL A 82 1.60 3.61 8.26
N ALA A 83 0.54 4.37 8.55
CA ALA A 83 0.00 5.35 7.64
C ALA A 83 -0.70 6.51 8.37
N ARG A 84 -1.00 7.58 7.64
CA ARG A 84 -1.86 8.69 8.05
C ARG A 84 -2.93 8.89 6.99
N ALA A 85 -4.15 8.47 7.30
CA ALA A 85 -5.28 8.56 6.38
C ALA A 85 -5.89 9.97 6.37
N ASN A 86 -6.09 10.50 5.16
CA ASN A 86 -6.99 11.62 4.88
C ASN A 86 -8.09 11.12 3.94
N TRP A 87 -8.88 10.17 4.45
CA TRP A 87 -9.92 9.48 3.70
C TRP A 87 -10.97 10.44 3.12
N PRO A 88 -11.48 10.24 1.89
CA PRO A 88 -11.06 9.24 0.90
C PRO A 88 -9.96 9.75 -0.05
N ASN A 89 -9.37 10.90 0.23
CA ASN A 89 -8.60 11.67 -0.75
C ASN A 89 -7.16 11.19 -0.87
N THR A 90 -6.45 11.09 0.26
CA THR A 90 -5.02 10.77 0.28
C THR A 90 -4.65 9.93 1.49
N ILE A 91 -3.54 9.20 1.40
CA ILE A 91 -2.96 8.48 2.53
C ILE A 91 -1.44 8.60 2.49
N ALA A 92 -0.84 9.04 3.58
CA ALA A 92 0.61 9.07 3.73
C ALA A 92 1.10 7.77 4.36
N LEU A 93 2.12 7.13 3.78
CA LEU A 93 2.84 6.05 4.43
C LEU A 93 3.96 6.63 5.30
N THR A 94 4.02 6.18 6.55
CA THR A 94 5.11 6.54 7.45
C THR A 94 6.40 5.81 7.05
N PRO A 95 7.59 6.23 7.51
CA PRO A 95 8.82 5.46 7.27
C PRO A 95 8.70 4.00 7.74
N VAL A 96 7.97 3.77 8.84
CA VAL A 96 7.67 2.43 9.35
C VAL A 96 6.79 1.66 8.37
N GLY A 97 5.74 2.29 7.82
CA GLY A 97 4.88 1.68 6.81
C GLY A 97 5.61 1.38 5.50
N LEU A 98 6.51 2.25 5.05
CA LEU A 98 7.32 2.04 3.86
C LEU A 98 8.31 0.88 4.02
N ALA A 99 8.90 0.73 5.20
CA ALA A 99 9.86 -0.34 5.51
C ALA A 99 9.21 -1.65 5.98
N TYR A 100 7.89 -1.69 6.16
CA TYR A 100 7.21 -2.86 6.68
C TYR A 100 7.25 -4.02 5.67
N ASP A 101 7.89 -5.13 6.04
CA ASP A 101 7.86 -6.36 5.27
C ASP A 101 6.47 -7.01 5.38
N THR A 102 5.69 -6.96 4.30
CA THR A 102 4.36 -7.56 4.27
C THR A 102 4.38 -9.05 3.95
N GLY A 103 5.49 -9.57 3.43
CA GLY A 103 5.59 -10.93 2.90
C GLY A 103 4.77 -11.21 1.64
N LEU A 104 4.11 -10.20 1.04
CA LEU A 104 3.16 -10.40 -0.08
C LEU A 104 3.62 -9.77 -1.40
N ALA A 105 4.71 -9.00 -1.40
CA ALA A 105 5.15 -8.25 -2.58
C ALA A 105 5.35 -9.16 -3.80
N ASP A 106 6.04 -10.29 -3.62
CA ASP A 106 6.32 -11.23 -4.71
C ASP A 106 5.11 -12.08 -5.11
N GLU A 107 4.08 -12.15 -4.25
CA GLU A 107 2.86 -12.92 -4.52
C GLU A 107 1.84 -12.11 -5.34
N ILE A 108 1.72 -10.80 -5.08
CA ILE A 108 0.64 -9.97 -5.66
C ILE A 108 1.13 -8.90 -6.64
N LEU A 109 2.43 -8.59 -6.69
CA LEU A 109 3.00 -7.64 -7.63
C LEU A 109 3.71 -8.40 -8.77
N HIS A 110 3.02 -8.55 -9.89
CA HIS A 110 3.56 -9.21 -11.08
C HIS A 110 4.33 -8.20 -11.92
N ARG A 111 5.66 -8.29 -11.92
CA ARG A 111 6.51 -7.44 -12.74
C ARG A 111 6.79 -8.09 -14.08
N SER A 112 6.67 -7.33 -15.16
CA SER A 112 7.05 -7.77 -16.51
C SER A 112 8.58 -7.72 -16.62
N GLY A 113 9.26 -8.66 -15.99
CA GLY A 113 10.71 -8.72 -15.93
C GLY A 113 11.21 -10.16 -15.98
N HIS A 114 11.40 -10.66 -17.19
CA HIS A 114 12.38 -11.70 -17.49
C HIS A 114 13.04 -11.38 -18.83
#